data_AF-A0A7W0RD02-F1
#
_entry.id   AF-A0A7W0RD02-F1
#
_cell.length_a   1.000
_cell.length_b   1.000
_cell.length_c   1.000
_cell.angle_alpha   90.00
_cell.angle_beta   90.00
_cell.angle_gamma   90.00
#
_symmetry.space_group_name_H-M   'P 1'
#
loop_
_entity.id
_entity.type
_entity.pdbx_description
1 polymer ?
#
loop_
_entity_poly.entity_id
_entity_poly.type
_entity_poly.pdbx_seq_one_letter_code
_entity_poly.pdbx_strand_id
1 'polypeptide(L)' 'MDAFETYIRSGLELIGVSVTDPEIEIMRYVDGIYGEALRALEAADLSAVFAEPDLDPSRAPRG' A
#
# COMPACT_ATOMS: atom_id res chain seq x y z
N MET A 1 10.24 -15.71 13.41
CA MET A 1 9.46 -14.74 12.63
C MET A 1 10.09 -13.39 12.85
N ASP A 2 10.44 -12.68 11.77
CA ASP A 2 11.00 -11.33 11.87
C ASP A 2 9.90 -10.27 11.91
N ALA A 3 10.28 -9.01 12.11
CA ALA A 3 9.33 -7.91 12.26
C ALA A 3 8.43 -7.72 11.03
N PHE A 4 8.97 -7.94 9.83
CA PHE A 4 8.21 -7.83 8.58
C PHE A 4 7.12 -8.91 8.50
N GLU A 5 7.51 -10.16 8.71
CA GLU A 5 6.56 -11.28 8.64
C GLU A 5 5.48 -11.17 9.73
N THR A 6 5.85 -10.75 10.95
CA THR A 6 4.88 -10.48 12.01
C THR A 6 3.91 -9.37 11.61
N TYR A 7 4.41 -8.26 11.06
CA TYR A 7 3.57 -7.15 10.62
C TYR A 7 2.54 -7.59 9.56
N ILE A 8 2.99 -8.30 8.52
CA ILE A 8 2.12 -8.77 7.44
C ILE A 8 1.09 -9.77 7.95
N ARG A 9 1.51 -10.80 8.69
CA ARG A 9 0.60 -11.85 9.16
C ARG A 9 -0.43 -11.29 10.14
N SER A 10 -0.01 -10.51 11.12
CA SER A 10 -0.94 -9.91 12.08
C SER A 10 -1.90 -8.92 11.40
N GLY A 11 -1.42 -8.11 10.44
CA GLY A 11 -2.26 -7.18 9.71
C GLY A 11 -3.32 -7.86 8.85
N LEU A 12 -2.96 -8.92 8.14
CA LEU A 12 -3.88 -9.67 7.28
C LEU A 12 -4.84 -10.53 8.10
N GLU A 13 -4.39 -11.11 9.21
CA GLU A 13 -5.25 -11.86 10.11
C GLU A 13 -6.36 -10.97 10.72
N LEU A 14 -6.06 -9.70 11.03
CA LEU A 14 -7.06 -8.74 11.53
C LEU A 14 -8.23 -8.51 10.55
N ILE A 15 -8.02 -8.70 9.26
CA ILE A 15 -9.06 -8.60 8.23
C ILE A 15 -9.55 -9.96 7.73
N GLY A 16 -9.20 -11.04 8.44
CA GLY A 16 -9.64 -12.41 8.13
C GLY A 16 -8.94 -13.05 6.93
N VAL A 17 -7.78 -12.53 6.53
CA VAL A 17 -6.98 -13.05 5.41
C VAL A 17 -5.82 -13.88 5.96
N SER A 18 -5.79 -15.15 5.60
CA SER A 18 -4.63 -16.02 5.87
C SER A 18 -3.60 -15.87 4.76
N VAL A 19 -2.33 -16.07 5.11
CA VAL A 19 -1.19 -15.93 4.20
C VAL A 19 -0.26 -17.13 4.35
N THR A 20 0.15 -17.67 3.22
CA THR A 20 1.10 -18.77 3.11
C THR A 20 2.54 -18.27 3.05
N ASP A 21 3.51 -19.14 3.33
CA ASP A 21 4.93 -18.77 3.30
C ASP A 21 5.40 -18.26 1.92
N PRO A 22 4.99 -18.87 0.77
CA PRO A 22 5.32 -18.33 -0.55
C PRO A 22 4.79 -16.91 -0.78
N GLU A 23 3.60 -16.57 -0.25
CA GLU A 23 3.03 -15.23 -0.37
C GLU A 23 3.82 -14.20 0.45
N ILE A 24 4.29 -14.59 1.65
CA ILE A 24 5.20 -13.75 2.45
C ILE A 24 6.48 -13.45 1.67
N GLU A 25 7.08 -14.44 1.01
CA GLU A 25 8.30 -14.24 0.22
C GLU A 25 8.07 -13.32 -1.00
N ILE A 26 6.91 -13.43 -1.65
CA ILE A 26 6.52 -12.49 -2.71
C ILE A 26 6.41 -11.06 -2.15
N MET A 27 5.76 -10.89 -0.99
CA MET A 27 5.62 -9.58 -0.36
C MET A 27 6.97 -8.98 0.03
N ARG A 28 7.93 -9.80 0.50
CA ARG A 28 9.31 -9.37 0.76
C ARG A 28 10.00 -8.90 -0.51
N TYR A 29 9.88 -9.65 -1.60
CA TYR A 29 10.46 -9.27 -2.88
C TYR A 29 9.89 -7.93 -3.38
N VAL A 30 8.58 -7.74 -3.24
CA VAL A 30 7.90 -6.48 -3.60
C VAL A 30 8.36 -5.32 -2.71
N ASP A 31 8.45 -5.50 -1.39
CA ASP A 31 8.98 -4.46 -0.47
C ASP A 31 10.45 -4.15 -0.78
N GLY A 32 11.24 -5.14 -1.18
CA GLY A 32 12.62 -4.93 -1.61
C GLY A 32 12.76 -4.05 -2.86
N ILE A 33 11.78 -4.08 -3.76
CA ILE A 33 11.78 -3.25 -4.98
C ILE A 33 11.19 -1.86 -4.71
N TYR A 34 10.05 -1.80 -4.02
CA TYR A 34 9.23 -0.59 -3.94
C TYR A 34 9.21 0.05 -2.55
N GLY A 35 9.61 -0.66 -1.51
CA GLY A 35 9.43 -0.24 -0.13
C GLY A 35 10.14 1.07 0.21
N GLU A 36 11.34 1.31 -0.32
CA GLU A 36 12.03 2.59 -0.13
C GLU A 36 11.26 3.75 -0.77
N ALA A 37 10.86 3.61 -2.03
CA ALA A 37 10.10 4.63 -2.73
C ALA A 37 8.73 4.87 -2.10
N LEU A 38 8.07 3.83 -1.61
CA LEU A 38 6.80 3.91 -0.90
C LEU A 38 6.96 4.68 0.41
N ARG A 39 7.95 4.33 1.25
CA ARG A 39 8.22 5.04 2.51
C ARG A 39 8.60 6.50 2.27
N ALA A 40 9.35 6.79 1.22
CA ALA A 40 9.67 8.16 0.81
C ALA A 40 8.40 8.94 0.40
N LEU A 41 7.47 8.30 -0.31
CA LEU A 41 6.20 8.89 -0.70
C LEU A 41 5.29 9.14 0.50
N GLU A 42 5.18 8.20 1.44
CA GLU A 42 4.41 8.35 2.68
C GLU A 42 4.90 9.49 3.56
N ALA A 43 6.22 9.74 3.55
CA ALA A 43 6.84 10.83 4.28
C ALA A 43 6.82 12.18 3.54
N ALA A 44 6.41 12.20 2.27
CA ALA A 44 6.42 13.42 1.46
C ALA A 44 5.26 14.36 1.84
N ASP A 45 5.54 15.67 1.84
CA ASP A 45 4.48 16.67 1.92
C ASP A 45 3.79 16.80 0.56
N LEU A 46 2.58 16.24 0.45
CA LEU A 46 1.77 16.27 -0.75
C LEU A 46 0.81 17.46 -0.79
N SER A 47 0.88 18.41 0.15
CA SER A 47 -0.03 19.57 0.20
C SER A 47 0.05 20.47 -1.04
N ALA A 48 1.20 20.49 -1.73
CA ALA A 48 1.41 21.21 -2.97
C ALA A 48 1.04 20.42 -4.24
N VAL A 49 0.72 19.12 -4.10
CA VAL A 49 0.28 18.28 -5.22
C VAL A 49 -1.21 18.51 -5.42
N PHE A 50 -1.61 18.85 -6.65
CA PHE A 50 -3.03 18.95 -6.99
C PHE A 50 -3.70 17.60 -6.73
N ALA A 51 -4.80 17.62 -5.96
CA ALA A 51 -5.63 16.43 -5.78
C ALA A 51 -6.04 15.88 -7.15
N GLU A 52 -6.03 14.56 -7.28
CA GLU A 52 -6.56 13.94 -8.49
C GLU A 52 -8.01 14.41 -8.70
N PRO A 53 -8.38 14.83 -9.93
CA PRO A 53 -9.74 15.23 -10.20
C PRO A 53 -10.68 14.05 -9.90
N ASP A 54 -11.84 14.35 -9.31
CA ASP A 54 -12.92 13.38 -9.12
C ASP A 54 -13.46 12.97 -10.50
N LEU A 55 -12.82 11.96 -11.10
CA LEU A 55 -13.23 11.35 -12.36
C LEU A 55 -14.33 10.33 -12.08
N ASP A 56 -15.43 10.75 -11.45
CA ASP A 56 -16.64 9.95 -11.37
C ASP A 56 -17.35 10.01 -12.74
N PRO A 57 -17.28 8.95 -13.58
CA PRO A 57 -17.88 8.96 -14.90
C PRO A 57 -19.42 8.97 -14.85
N SER A 58 -20.02 8.74 -13.69
CA SER A 58 -21.47 8.82 -13.47
C SER A 58 -21.95 10.26 -13.22
N ARG A 59 -21.04 11.22 -13.05
CA ARG A 59 -21.35 12.62 -12.80
C ARG A 59 -20.98 13.51 -13.99
N ALA A 60 -21.80 14.53 -14.23
CA ALA A 60 -21.50 15.52 -15.25
C ALA A 60 -20.24 16.34 -14.87
N PRO A 61 -19.40 16.73 -15.85
CA PRO A 61 -18.24 17.58 -15.59
C PRO A 61 -18.65 18.88 -14.89
N ARG A 62 -18.02 19.17 -13.74
CA ARG A 62 -18.18 20.47 -13.07
C ARG A 62 -17.14 21.42 -13.65
N GLY A 63 -17.57 22.26 -14.57
CA GLY A 63 -16.80 23.42 -15.07
C GLY A 63 -16.87 24.60 -14.13
#